data_AF-A0A966Q286-F1
#
_entry.id   AF-A0A966Q286-F1
#
_cell.length_a   1.000
_cell.length_b   1.000
_cell.length_c   1.000
_cell.angle_alpha   90.00
_cell.angle_beta   90.00
_cell.angle_gamma   90.00
#
_symmetry.space_group_name_H-M   'P 1'
#
loop_
_entity.id
_entity.type
_entity.pdbx_description
1 polymer ?
#
loop_
_entity_poly.entity_id
_entity_poly.type
_entity_poly.pdbx_seq_one_letter_code
_entity_poly.pdbx_strand_id
1 'polypeptide(L)'
;MVSILDKLVSQQGDTTKSAAWYKNAIASIADRISANKLMAQGKLTPRPNVGSLNMFFYDPKYKKTLPYYDTFPLVLPLEVIPGGFSGLNFHYLPPVLRLRLLENMQRWATNNKLDSTTKFDVSWRRVKNIPLVRPTIKKYLYKHVRSNFLKIDAQAAAIACYLPVQQFRGASDTGVYRASRSMI
;
A
#
# COMPACT_ATOMS: atom_id res chain seq x y z
N MET A 1 22.30 -5.26 4.87
CA MET A 1 21.77 -6.00 3.71
C MET A 1 20.88 -5.05 2.93
N VAL A 2 21.11 -4.88 1.62
CA VAL A 2 20.27 -4.00 0.78
C VAL A 2 18.91 -4.64 0.58
N SER A 3 17.82 -3.92 0.87
CA SER A 3 16.46 -4.43 0.72
C SER A 3 16.15 -4.70 -0.74
N ILE A 4 15.24 -5.65 -1.02
CA ILE A 4 14.75 -5.88 -2.38
C ILE A 4 14.09 -4.62 -2.96
N LEU A 5 13.49 -3.77 -2.11
CA LEU A 5 12.93 -2.48 -2.50
C LEU A 5 14.02 -1.51 -2.95
N ASP A 6 15.13 -1.44 -2.23
CA ASP A 6 16.24 -0.53 -2.56
C ASP A 6 16.86 -0.89 -3.92
N LYS A 7 16.95 -2.20 -4.22
CA LYS A 7 17.42 -2.69 -5.53
C LYS A 7 16.49 -2.25 -6.66
N LEU A 8 15.17 -2.36 -6.46
CA LEU A 8 14.19 -1.95 -7.45
C LEU A 8 14.14 -0.44 -7.64
N VAL A 9 14.27 0.33 -6.55
CA VAL A 9 14.37 1.79 -6.60
C VAL A 9 15.62 2.21 -7.39
N SER A 10 16.76 1.55 -7.15
CA SER A 10 17.99 1.78 -7.91
C SER A 10 17.82 1.46 -9.39
N GLN A 11 17.12 0.38 -9.75
CA GLN A 11 16.81 0.04 -11.15
C GLN A 11 15.83 1.03 -11.80
N GLN A 12 14.90 1.60 -11.03
CA GLN A 12 13.98 2.63 -11.51
C GLN A 12 14.75 3.92 -11.85
N GLY A 13 15.67 4.35 -10.98
CA GLY A 13 16.31 5.66 -11.07
C GLY A 13 15.33 6.82 -10.88
N ASP A 14 15.69 8.01 -11.34
CA ASP A 14 15.01 9.28 -11.00
C ASP A 14 13.72 9.55 -11.79
N THR A 15 13.30 8.63 -12.67
CA THR A 15 12.13 8.83 -13.55
C THR A 15 11.03 7.82 -13.25
N THR A 16 9.78 8.30 -13.22
CA THR A 16 8.61 7.41 -13.18
C THR A 16 8.59 6.54 -14.44
N LYS A 17 8.44 5.24 -14.27
CA LYS A 17 8.46 4.28 -15.38
C LYS A 17 7.06 3.94 -15.85
N SER A 18 6.98 3.33 -17.03
CA SER A 18 5.70 2.84 -17.56
C SER A 18 5.16 1.68 -16.73
N ALA A 19 3.85 1.47 -16.77
CA ALA A 19 3.21 0.31 -16.15
C ALA A 19 3.82 -1.03 -16.62
N ALA A 20 4.24 -1.11 -17.88
CA ALA A 20 4.89 -2.30 -18.44
C ALA A 20 6.26 -2.55 -17.78
N TRP A 21 7.05 -1.50 -17.55
CA TRP A 21 8.33 -1.62 -16.86
C TRP A 21 8.16 -2.18 -15.45
N TYR A 22 7.21 -1.65 -14.67
CA TYR A 22 6.96 -2.13 -13.30
C TYR A 22 6.55 -3.61 -13.29
N LYS A 23 5.66 -4.02 -14.20
CA LYS A 23 5.28 -5.43 -14.35
C LYS A 23 6.48 -6.32 -14.66
N ASN A 24 7.33 -5.93 -15.59
CA ASN A 24 8.49 -6.72 -16.00
C ASN A 24 9.55 -6.81 -14.89
N ALA A 25 9.87 -5.68 -14.25
CA ALA A 25 10.80 -5.62 -13.13
C ALA A 25 10.35 -6.56 -11.99
N ILE A 26 9.06 -6.54 -11.66
CA ILE A 26 8.51 -7.38 -10.59
C ILE A 26 8.39 -8.85 -11.00
N ALA A 27 8.03 -9.15 -12.26
CA ALA A 27 7.99 -10.51 -12.76
C ALA A 27 9.34 -11.24 -12.58
N SER A 28 10.46 -10.53 -12.81
CA SER A 28 11.81 -11.09 -12.66
C SER A 28 12.19 -11.52 -11.23
N ILE A 29 11.43 -11.09 -10.23
CA ILE A 29 11.72 -11.29 -8.80
C ILE A 29 10.51 -11.79 -8.01
N ALA A 30 9.37 -12.04 -8.67
CA ALA A 30 8.10 -12.35 -8.03
C ALA A 30 8.23 -13.55 -7.08
N ASP A 31 8.89 -14.62 -7.52
CA ASP A 31 9.12 -15.84 -6.72
C ASP A 31 10.00 -15.60 -5.48
N ARG A 32 10.74 -14.49 -5.47
CA ARG A 32 11.68 -14.12 -4.42
C ARG A 32 11.11 -13.08 -3.46
N ILE A 33 9.88 -12.61 -3.66
CA ILE A 33 9.23 -11.61 -2.81
C ILE A 33 8.11 -12.27 -2.01
N SER A 34 8.12 -12.02 -0.70
CA SER A 34 7.03 -12.39 0.20
C SER A 34 6.86 -11.33 1.28
N ALA A 35 5.67 -11.29 1.89
CA ALA A 35 5.39 -10.40 3.01
C ALA A 35 6.44 -10.53 4.12
N ASN A 36 6.76 -11.77 4.54
CA ASN A 36 7.77 -12.04 5.57
C ASN A 36 9.15 -11.50 5.20
N LYS A 37 9.56 -11.65 3.94
CA LYS A 37 10.87 -11.16 3.48
C LYS A 37 10.92 -9.64 3.43
N LEU A 38 9.85 -8.98 2.99
CA LEU A 38 9.75 -7.51 3.04
C LEU A 38 9.84 -6.99 4.47
N MET A 39 9.12 -7.63 5.40
CA MET A 39 9.17 -7.27 6.83
C MET A 39 10.56 -7.49 7.42
N ALA A 40 11.26 -8.56 7.04
CA ALA A 40 12.60 -8.86 7.55
C ALA A 40 13.69 -7.91 7.03
N GLN A 41 13.53 -7.35 5.83
CA GLN A 41 14.56 -6.54 5.17
C GLN A 41 14.33 -5.03 5.27
N GLY A 42 13.12 -4.60 5.60
CA GLY A 42 12.74 -3.20 5.52
C GLY A 42 12.75 -2.43 6.85
N LYS A 43 12.43 -1.13 6.76
CA LYS A 43 12.42 -0.22 7.91
C LYS A 43 11.12 -0.38 8.70
N LEU A 44 11.20 -1.08 9.83
CA LEU A 44 10.06 -1.31 10.72
C LEU A 44 9.92 -0.19 11.76
N THR A 45 8.68 0.26 12.00
CA THR A 45 8.34 1.24 13.03
C THR A 45 7.20 0.73 13.90
N PRO A 46 7.16 1.06 15.21
CA PRO A 46 6.09 0.60 16.10
C PRO A 46 4.74 1.27 15.84
N ARG A 47 4.74 2.42 15.17
CA ARG A 47 3.54 3.19 14.80
C ARG A 47 3.47 3.38 13.29
N PRO A 48 2.26 3.55 12.72
CA PRO A 48 2.12 3.85 11.30
C PRO A 48 2.75 5.20 10.98
N ASN A 49 3.49 5.27 9.86
CA ASN A 49 4.11 6.50 9.39
C ASN A 49 3.09 7.31 8.57
N VAL A 50 2.63 8.43 9.12
CA VAL A 50 1.74 9.35 8.42
C VAL A 50 2.46 9.96 7.21
N GLY A 51 1.77 9.99 6.08
CA GLY A 51 2.30 10.50 4.80
C GLY A 51 3.25 9.55 4.08
N SER A 52 3.40 8.31 4.54
CA SER A 52 4.07 7.24 3.80
C SER A 52 3.15 6.03 3.68
N LEU A 53 3.41 5.16 2.71
CA LEU A 53 2.74 3.87 2.65
C LEU A 53 3.28 2.97 3.76
N ASN A 54 2.43 2.13 4.32
CA ASN A 54 2.77 1.22 5.41
C ASN A 54 2.25 -0.18 5.08
N MET A 55 3.11 -1.18 5.19
CA MET A 55 2.72 -2.59 5.19
C MET A 55 2.80 -3.16 6.61
N PHE A 56 1.88 -4.04 6.98
CA PHE A 56 1.86 -4.67 8.30
C PHE A 56 1.00 -5.93 8.28
N PHE A 57 1.21 -6.85 9.21
CA PHE A 57 0.30 -7.98 9.41
C PHE A 57 -0.91 -7.55 10.24
N TYR A 58 -2.10 -7.93 9.78
CA TYR A 58 -3.37 -7.54 10.39
C TYR A 58 -4.32 -8.73 10.54
N ASP A 59 -4.99 -8.80 11.70
CA ASP A 59 -5.96 -9.83 12.04
C ASP A 59 -7.33 -9.19 12.34
N PRO A 60 -8.22 -9.02 11.35
CA PRO A 60 -9.42 -8.21 11.49
C PRO A 60 -10.37 -8.65 12.60
N LYS A 61 -10.95 -7.67 13.31
CA LYS A 61 -11.94 -7.90 14.38
C LYS A 61 -13.13 -8.77 13.93
N TYR A 62 -13.65 -8.53 12.74
CA TYR A 62 -14.84 -9.18 12.21
C TYR A 62 -14.51 -10.25 11.14
N LYS A 63 -13.31 -10.86 11.20
CA LYS A 63 -12.83 -11.82 10.18
C LYS A 63 -13.77 -12.99 9.90
N LYS A 64 -14.65 -13.34 10.85
CA LYS A 64 -15.64 -14.43 10.70
C LYS A 64 -16.85 -14.04 9.84
N THR A 65 -17.15 -12.75 9.71
CA THR A 65 -18.35 -12.25 9.02
C THR A 65 -18.02 -11.35 7.82
N LEU A 66 -16.79 -10.85 7.72
CA LEU A 66 -16.35 -10.09 6.55
C LEU A 66 -16.32 -11.00 5.31
N PRO A 67 -16.87 -10.56 4.16
CA PRO A 67 -16.86 -11.35 2.94
C PRO A 67 -15.44 -11.59 2.43
N TYR A 68 -14.58 -10.58 2.52
CA TYR A 68 -13.16 -10.69 2.28
C TYR A 68 -12.38 -9.58 2.98
N TYR A 69 -11.10 -9.82 3.23
CA TYR A 69 -10.19 -8.88 3.86
C TYR A 69 -8.73 -9.19 3.51
N ASP A 70 -7.85 -8.20 3.66
CA ASP A 70 -6.41 -8.34 3.44
C ASP A 70 -5.69 -8.48 4.79
N THR A 71 -4.88 -9.53 4.96
CA THR A 71 -4.08 -9.75 6.17
C THR A 71 -2.69 -9.12 6.10
N PHE A 72 -2.28 -8.63 4.92
CA PHE A 72 -1.02 -7.89 4.74
C PHE A 72 -1.26 -6.61 3.93
N PRO A 73 -2.02 -5.64 4.49
CA PRO A 73 -2.43 -4.44 3.79
C PRO A 73 -1.30 -3.47 3.44
N LEU A 74 -1.39 -2.82 2.27
CA LEU A 74 -0.56 -1.67 1.88
C LEU A 74 -1.37 -0.39 2.06
N VAL A 75 -1.13 0.33 3.15
CA VAL A 75 -2.01 1.42 3.61
C VAL A 75 -1.32 2.77 3.59
N LEU A 76 -1.99 3.79 3.04
CA LEU A 76 -1.70 5.20 3.35
C LEU A 76 -2.61 5.64 4.50
N PRO A 77 -2.08 5.86 5.72
CA PRO A 77 -2.88 6.36 6.84
C PRO A 77 -3.43 7.75 6.54
N LEU A 78 -4.70 7.99 6.91
CA LEU A 78 -5.37 9.28 6.71
C LEU A 78 -5.60 9.99 8.04
N GLU A 79 -6.29 9.33 8.98
CA GLU A 79 -6.71 9.94 10.24
C GLU A 79 -6.58 8.96 11.39
N VAL A 80 -6.16 9.45 12.55
CA VAL A 80 -6.19 8.69 13.79
C VAL A 80 -7.64 8.61 14.27
N ILE A 81 -8.07 7.41 14.68
CA ILE A 81 -9.38 7.18 15.27
C ILE A 81 -9.20 6.53 16.66
N PRO A 82 -10.21 6.55 17.55
CA PRO A 82 -10.09 5.90 18.84
C PRO A 82 -9.67 4.43 18.70
N GLY A 83 -8.52 4.08 19.31
CA GLY A 83 -7.95 2.74 19.27
C GLY A 83 -7.34 2.30 17.93
N GLY A 84 -7.19 3.19 16.96
CA GLY A 84 -6.73 2.82 15.62
C GLY A 84 -6.46 3.98 14.68
N PHE A 85 -6.56 3.70 13.37
CA PHE A 85 -6.50 4.71 12.32
C PHE A 85 -7.38 4.30 11.12
N SER A 86 -7.81 5.28 10.33
CA SER A 86 -8.36 5.07 9.01
C SER A 86 -7.26 5.22 7.96
N GLY A 87 -7.40 4.53 6.83
CA GLY A 87 -6.41 4.61 5.76
C GLY A 87 -6.90 4.01 4.46
N LEU A 88 -6.20 4.35 3.38
CA LEU A 88 -6.45 3.81 2.04
C LEU A 88 -5.59 2.56 1.85
N ASN A 89 -6.22 1.38 1.77
CA ASN A 89 -5.53 0.15 1.38
C ASN A 89 -5.51 -0.02 -0.13
N PHE A 90 -4.34 0.17 -0.72
CA PHE A 90 -4.10 0.11 -2.15
C PHE A 90 -4.34 -1.31 -2.69
N HIS A 91 -4.14 -2.36 -1.89
CA HIS A 91 -4.29 -3.73 -2.37
C HIS A 91 -5.69 -4.06 -2.90
N TYR A 92 -6.74 -3.36 -2.49
CA TYR A 92 -8.10 -3.56 -3.00
C TYR A 92 -8.28 -3.15 -4.46
N LEU A 93 -7.35 -2.40 -5.02
CA LEU A 93 -7.32 -2.05 -6.43
C LEU A 93 -6.37 -2.99 -7.19
N PRO A 94 -6.60 -3.27 -8.49
CA PRO A 94 -5.60 -3.90 -9.33
C PRO A 94 -4.37 -2.98 -9.51
N PRO A 95 -3.15 -3.52 -9.75
CA PRO A 95 -1.88 -2.76 -9.75
C PRO A 95 -1.88 -1.44 -10.53
N VAL A 96 -2.49 -1.41 -11.72
CA VAL A 96 -2.54 -0.19 -12.55
C VAL A 96 -3.39 0.90 -11.87
N LEU A 97 -4.51 0.53 -11.23
CA LEU A 97 -5.36 1.48 -10.51
C LEU A 97 -4.72 1.91 -9.18
N ARG A 98 -3.86 1.08 -8.57
CA ARG A 98 -3.05 1.49 -7.41
C ARG A 98 -2.11 2.63 -7.76
N LEU A 99 -1.43 2.53 -8.90
CA LEU A 99 -0.55 3.59 -9.39
C LEU A 99 -1.34 4.88 -9.68
N ARG A 100 -2.50 4.78 -10.33
CA ARG A 100 -3.38 5.95 -10.54
C ARG A 100 -3.85 6.58 -9.23
N LEU A 101 -4.16 5.76 -8.22
CA LEU A 101 -4.49 6.29 -6.89
C LEU A 101 -3.27 7.00 -6.28
N LEU A 102 -2.07 6.44 -6.41
CA LEU A 102 -0.83 7.06 -5.94
C LEU A 102 -0.56 8.40 -6.63
N GLU A 103 -0.72 8.49 -7.95
CA GLU A 103 -0.59 9.73 -8.73
C GLU A 103 -1.56 10.81 -8.22
N ASN A 104 -2.79 10.43 -7.86
CA ASN A 104 -3.71 11.37 -7.21
C ASN A 104 -3.19 11.88 -5.86
N MET A 105 -2.52 11.02 -5.07
CA MET A 105 -1.95 11.43 -3.78
C MET A 105 -0.73 12.33 -3.94
N GLN A 106 0.06 12.14 -5.01
CA GLN A 106 1.25 12.95 -5.30
C GLN A 106 0.94 14.43 -5.50
N ARG A 107 -0.31 14.79 -5.86
CA ARG A 107 -0.79 16.18 -5.91
C ARG A 107 -0.65 16.92 -4.58
N TRP A 108 -0.52 16.17 -3.48
CA TRP A 108 -0.31 16.68 -2.12
C TRP A 108 1.01 16.17 -1.52
N ALA A 109 2.00 15.86 -2.36
CA ALA A 109 3.35 15.58 -1.88
C ALA A 109 3.99 16.85 -1.28
N THR A 110 4.80 16.68 -0.24
CA THR A 110 5.51 17.78 0.42
C THR A 110 6.62 18.40 -0.43
N ASN A 111 7.08 17.68 -1.46
CA ASN A 111 8.06 18.16 -2.42
C ASN A 111 7.91 17.43 -3.77
N ASN A 112 8.59 17.92 -4.80
CA ASN A 112 8.51 17.39 -6.17
C ASN A 112 9.60 16.35 -6.50
N LYS A 113 10.42 15.94 -5.53
CA LYS A 113 11.55 15.03 -5.73
C LYS A 113 11.16 13.56 -5.63
N LEU A 114 10.04 13.25 -4.96
CA LEU A 114 9.56 11.88 -4.70
C LEU A 114 10.64 10.97 -4.07
N ASP A 115 11.53 11.55 -3.29
CA ASP A 115 12.61 10.86 -2.57
C ASP A 115 12.16 10.33 -1.19
N SER A 116 13.09 9.81 -0.40
CA SER A 116 12.85 9.31 0.97
C SER A 116 12.37 10.37 1.98
N THR A 117 12.54 11.66 1.68
CA THR A 117 12.07 12.78 2.51
C THR A 117 10.65 13.20 2.18
N THR A 118 10.14 12.77 1.03
CA THR A 118 8.81 13.13 0.54
C THR A 118 7.73 12.43 1.34
N LYS A 119 6.71 13.19 1.74
CA LYS A 119 5.49 12.69 2.39
C LYS A 119 4.27 13.10 1.60
N PHE A 120 3.24 12.26 1.63
CA PHE A 120 1.93 12.57 1.06
C PHE A 120 1.05 13.18 2.15
N ASP A 121 0.79 14.49 2.07
CA ASP A 121 -0.14 15.18 2.98
C ASP A 121 -1.58 14.91 2.55
N VAL A 122 -2.13 13.78 2.99
CA VAL A 122 -3.43 13.29 2.54
C VAL A 122 -4.38 13.17 3.72
N SER A 123 -5.56 13.78 3.58
CA SER A 123 -6.65 13.69 4.55
C SER A 123 -7.94 13.24 3.86
N TRP A 124 -8.91 12.73 4.64
CA TRP A 124 -10.20 12.30 4.10
C TRP A 124 -10.86 13.39 3.25
N ARG A 125 -10.84 14.63 3.72
CA ARG A 125 -11.42 15.79 3.02
C ARG A 125 -10.84 15.98 1.61
N ARG A 126 -9.55 15.70 1.40
CA ARG A 126 -8.89 15.83 0.09
C ARG A 126 -9.24 14.69 -0.85
N VAL A 127 -9.43 13.48 -0.33
CA VAL A 127 -9.54 12.26 -1.15
C VAL A 127 -10.95 11.72 -1.33
N LYS A 128 -11.92 12.15 -0.51
CA LYS A 128 -13.28 11.60 -0.48
C LYS A 128 -14.00 11.60 -1.84
N ASN A 129 -13.64 12.50 -2.75
CA ASN A 129 -14.26 12.64 -4.07
C ASN A 129 -13.52 11.87 -5.17
N ILE A 130 -12.43 11.17 -4.86
CA ILE A 130 -11.72 10.34 -5.84
C ILE A 130 -12.42 8.98 -5.91
N PRO A 131 -12.96 8.55 -7.07
CA PRO A 131 -13.70 7.28 -7.18
C PRO A 131 -12.90 6.06 -6.69
N LEU A 132 -11.59 6.02 -6.95
CA LEU A 132 -10.67 4.97 -6.54
C LEU A 132 -10.57 4.80 -5.01
N VAL A 133 -10.95 5.80 -4.22
CA VAL A 133 -10.87 5.77 -2.76
C VAL A 133 -11.95 4.87 -2.16
N ARG A 134 -13.13 4.82 -2.77
CA ARG A 134 -14.30 4.10 -2.23
C ARG A 134 -14.02 2.63 -1.86
N PRO A 135 -13.38 1.80 -2.70
CA PRO A 135 -13.08 0.42 -2.31
C PRO A 135 -11.90 0.29 -1.33
N THR A 136 -11.03 1.30 -1.24
CA THR A 136 -9.76 1.25 -0.51
C THR A 136 -9.83 1.77 0.92
N ILE A 137 -10.80 2.62 1.26
CA ILE A 137 -10.93 3.16 2.62
C ILE A 137 -11.27 2.05 3.62
N LYS A 138 -10.41 1.87 4.63
CA LYS A 138 -10.57 0.88 5.72
C LYS A 138 -10.22 1.52 7.07
N LYS A 139 -10.67 0.86 8.15
CA LYS A 139 -10.32 1.20 9.53
C LYS A 139 -9.51 0.06 10.13
N TYR A 140 -8.42 0.39 10.81
CA TYR A 140 -7.51 -0.55 11.45
C TYR A 140 -7.40 -0.24 12.93
N LEU A 141 -7.68 -1.25 13.76
CA LEU A 141 -7.53 -1.16 15.22
C LEU A 141 -6.13 -1.63 15.62
N TYR A 142 -5.44 -0.87 16.47
CA TYR A 142 -4.09 -1.22 16.92
C TYR A 142 -4.03 -2.58 17.62
N LYS A 143 -5.07 -2.93 18.40
CA LYS A 143 -5.20 -4.25 19.06
C LYS A 143 -5.20 -5.44 18.08
N HIS A 144 -5.48 -5.18 16.80
CA HIS A 144 -5.57 -6.19 15.74
C HIS A 144 -4.36 -6.17 14.79
N VAL A 145 -3.42 -5.25 14.99
CA VAL A 145 -2.13 -5.24 14.31
C VAL A 145 -1.25 -6.32 14.95
N ARG A 146 -0.58 -7.12 14.12
CA ARG A 146 0.20 -8.31 14.54
C ARG A 146 1.70 -8.17 14.30
N SER A 147 2.15 -7.01 13.84
CA SER A 147 3.55 -6.71 13.60
C SER A 147 3.83 -5.22 13.79
N ASN A 148 5.11 -4.84 13.75
CA ASN A 148 5.48 -3.47 13.44
C ASN A 148 5.03 -3.08 12.01
N PHE A 149 5.10 -1.81 11.68
CA PHE A 149 4.77 -1.27 10.37
C PHE A 149 6.03 -1.14 9.52
N LEU A 150 6.05 -1.80 8.37
CA LEU A 150 7.05 -1.56 7.33
C LEU A 150 6.76 -0.23 6.64
N LYS A 151 7.62 0.75 6.84
CA LYS A 151 7.56 2.03 6.13
C LYS A 151 8.00 1.84 4.68
N ILE A 152 7.17 2.31 3.76
CA ILE A 152 7.47 2.42 2.33
C ILE A 152 7.63 3.91 2.02
N ASP A 153 8.87 4.32 1.75
CA ASP A 153 9.19 5.68 1.35
C ASP A 153 8.60 6.03 -0.03
N ALA A 154 8.41 7.32 -0.32
CA ALA A 154 7.74 7.76 -1.55
C ALA A 154 8.42 7.24 -2.83
N GLN A 155 9.75 7.19 -2.85
CA GLN A 155 10.55 6.64 -3.96
C GLN A 155 10.21 5.16 -4.28
N ALA A 156 9.81 4.38 -3.28
CA ALA A 156 9.44 2.98 -3.42
C ALA A 156 7.92 2.77 -3.57
N ALA A 157 7.10 3.82 -3.47
CA ALA A 157 5.65 3.71 -3.43
C ALA A 157 5.06 3.16 -4.74
N ALA A 158 5.59 3.57 -5.89
CA ALA A 158 5.15 3.06 -7.19
C ALA A 158 5.46 1.56 -7.35
N ILE A 159 6.67 1.13 -6.93
CA ILE A 159 7.07 -0.28 -6.91
C ILE A 159 6.14 -1.07 -5.99
N ALA A 160 5.92 -0.58 -4.76
CA ALA A 160 5.04 -1.22 -3.78
C ALA A 160 3.62 -1.42 -4.30
N CYS A 161 3.10 -0.50 -5.11
CA CYS A 161 1.79 -0.66 -5.77
C CYS A 161 1.73 -1.89 -6.67
N TYR A 162 2.82 -2.27 -7.33
CA TYR A 162 2.83 -3.42 -8.23
C TYR A 162 3.22 -4.74 -7.55
N LEU A 163 3.74 -4.71 -6.32
CA LEU A 163 4.12 -5.95 -5.63
C LEU A 163 2.90 -6.86 -5.41
N PRO A 164 2.98 -8.15 -5.80
CA PRO A 164 1.89 -9.11 -5.62
C PRO A 164 1.95 -9.72 -4.21
N VAL A 165 1.93 -8.88 -3.17
CA VAL A 165 2.08 -9.31 -1.77
C VAL A 165 0.80 -9.20 -0.96
N GLN A 166 -0.30 -8.80 -1.57
CA GLN A 166 -1.62 -8.86 -0.94
C GLN A 166 -1.92 -10.27 -0.42
N GLN A 167 -2.59 -10.36 0.73
CA GLN A 167 -2.97 -11.64 1.31
C GLN A 167 -4.47 -11.62 1.60
N PHE A 168 -5.27 -11.71 0.55
CA PHE A 168 -6.72 -11.74 0.68
C PHE A 168 -7.20 -13.07 1.27
N ARG A 169 -8.18 -12.98 2.18
CA ARG A 169 -8.96 -14.08 2.72
C ARG A 169 -10.43 -13.85 2.37
N GLY A 170 -11.18 -14.94 2.18
CA GLY A 170 -12.60 -14.91 1.81
C GLY A 170 -12.89 -14.73 0.31
N ALA A 171 -11.95 -14.16 -0.45
CA ALA A 171 -12.03 -14.08 -1.91
C ALA A 171 -10.63 -14.13 -2.54
N SER A 172 -10.57 -14.52 -3.82
CA SER A 172 -9.34 -14.40 -4.62
C SER A 172 -9.04 -12.94 -4.97
N ASP A 173 -7.78 -12.63 -5.25
CA ASP A 173 -7.34 -11.31 -5.70
C ASP A 173 -8.19 -10.77 -6.87
N THR A 174 -8.42 -11.62 -7.87
CA THR A 174 -9.22 -11.28 -9.05
C THR A 174 -10.68 -11.00 -8.70
N GLY A 175 -11.25 -11.74 -7.75
CA GLY A 175 -12.59 -11.51 -7.20
C GLY A 175 -12.68 -10.16 -6.50
N VAL A 176 -11.71 -9.84 -5.63
CA VAL A 176 -11.64 -8.54 -4.94
C VAL A 176 -11.51 -7.41 -5.96
N TYR A 177 -10.66 -7.53 -6.98
CA TYR A 177 -10.49 -6.47 -7.98
C TYR A 177 -11.71 -6.28 -8.87
N ARG A 178 -12.51 -7.34 -9.10
CA ARG A 178 -13.79 -7.23 -9.80
C ARG A 178 -14.79 -6.45 -8.94
N ALA A 179 -14.93 -6.81 -7.67
CA ALA A 179 -15.82 -6.12 -6.73
C ALA A 179 -15.42 -4.66 -6.50
N SER A 180 -14.12 -4.34 -6.43
CA SER A 180 -13.65 -2.96 -6.31
C SER A 180 -13.96 -2.13 -7.55
N ARG A 181 -13.88 -2.71 -8.75
CA ARG A 181 -14.20 -2.02 -10.01
C ARG A 181 -15.67 -1.67 -10.15
N SER A 182 -16.57 -2.46 -9.58
CA SER A 182 -18.00 -2.12 -9.59
C SER A 182 -18.39 -1.00 -8.62
N MET A 183 -17.47 -0.52 -7.79
CA MET A 183 -17.68 0.61 -6.87
C MET A 183 -17.20 1.95 -7.42
N ILE A 184 -16.45 1.93 -8.53
CA ILE A 184 -15.81 3.07 -9.18
C ILE A 184 -16.73 3.54 -10.30
#